data_AF-A0A2E0UQ26-F1
#
_entry.id   AF-A0A2E0UQ26-F1
#
_cell.length_a   1.000
_cell.length_b   1.000
_cell.length_c   1.000
_cell.angle_alpha   90.00
_cell.angle_beta   90.00
_cell.angle_gamma   90.00
#
_symmetry.space_group_name_H-M   'P 1'
#
loop_
_entity.id
_entity.type
_entity.pdbx_description
1 polymer ?
#
loop_
_entity_poly.entity_id
_entity_poly.type
_entity_poly.pdbx_seq_one_letter_code
_entity_poly.pdbx_strand_id
1 'polypeptide(L)'
;MEENMTINQEISNTTLIGAAIRETIKKRETLVSGFILPDQSRCVQCGICSFNCPIGVDVRSFALRGLAIQESKCLTCGECVQRCPRGVLRFEHSSSQ
;
A
#
# COMPACT_ATOMS: atom_id res chain seq x y z
N MET A 1 34.41 2.18 -33.72
CA MET A 1 33.28 3.11 -33.78
C MET A 1 32.12 2.27 -34.26
N GLU A 2 31.40 1.59 -33.40
CA GLU A 2 30.27 2.01 -32.53
C GLU A 2 29.35 0.78 -32.68
N GLU A 3 28.69 0.15 -31.71
CA GLU A 3 28.35 0.41 -30.33
C GLU A 3 27.90 -0.94 -29.72
N ASN A 4 28.08 -1.10 -28.41
CA ASN A 4 27.33 -2.07 -27.60
C ASN A 4 25.81 -1.79 -27.69
N MET A 5 24.96 -2.71 -27.20
CA MET A 5 23.48 -2.60 -27.00
C MET A 5 22.73 -3.41 -28.09
N THR A 6 22.19 -4.61 -27.84
CA THR A 6 21.20 -4.96 -26.82
C THR A 6 21.27 -6.46 -26.49
N ILE A 7 21.67 -6.80 -25.27
CA ILE A 7 21.23 -8.03 -24.62
C ILE A 7 19.83 -7.72 -24.07
N ASN A 8 18.88 -8.65 -24.23
CA ASN A 8 17.49 -8.65 -23.73
C ASN A 8 16.42 -8.27 -24.78
N GLN A 9 15.99 -9.24 -25.60
CA GLN A 9 14.62 -9.12 -26.15
C GLN A 9 13.84 -10.39 -26.54
N GLU A 10 14.31 -11.64 -26.37
CA GLU A 10 13.50 -12.81 -26.78
C GLU A 10 13.65 -14.08 -25.90
N ILE A 11 13.51 -13.98 -24.57
CA ILE A 11 13.33 -15.17 -23.71
C ILE A 11 12.08 -15.02 -22.84
N SER A 12 10.96 -14.68 -23.46
CA SER A 12 9.67 -14.72 -22.78
C SER A 12 8.60 -14.93 -23.82
N ASN A 13 7.85 -16.05 -23.76
CA ASN A 13 6.40 -16.11 -24.04
C ASN A 13 5.81 -17.44 -24.60
N THR A 14 6.41 -18.63 -24.44
CA THR A 14 5.76 -19.84 -25.02
C THR A 14 5.80 -21.14 -24.21
N THR A 15 5.93 -21.09 -22.88
CA THR A 15 5.83 -22.32 -22.05
C THR A 15 4.62 -22.22 -21.11
N LEU A 16 3.83 -23.29 -20.99
CA LEU A 16 2.69 -23.44 -20.06
C LEU A 16 3.04 -23.01 -18.61
N ILE A 17 4.30 -23.22 -18.22
CA ILE A 17 4.87 -22.76 -16.96
C ILE A 17 4.81 -21.22 -16.84
N GLY A 18 5.11 -20.48 -17.91
CA GLY A 18 5.04 -19.01 -17.94
C GLY A 18 3.62 -18.47 -17.80
N ALA A 19 2.60 -19.15 -18.34
CA ALA A 19 1.21 -18.76 -18.14
C ALA A 19 0.74 -18.98 -16.70
N ALA A 20 1.09 -20.12 -16.09
CA ALA A 20 0.78 -20.41 -14.69
C ALA A 20 1.51 -19.48 -13.70
N ILE A 21 2.78 -19.14 -14.00
CA ILE A 21 3.55 -18.15 -13.24
C ILE A 21 2.90 -16.77 -13.33
N ARG A 22 2.47 -16.32 -14.52
CA ARG A 22 1.77 -15.02 -14.69
C ARG A 22 0.49 -14.94 -13.87
N GLU A 23 -0.34 -15.98 -13.90
CA GLU A 23 -1.58 -16.00 -13.11
C GLU A 23 -1.30 -15.96 -11.60
N THR A 24 -0.26 -16.68 -11.16
CA THR A 24 0.15 -16.69 -9.75
C THR A 24 0.74 -15.34 -9.29
N ILE A 25 1.53 -14.68 -10.15
CA ILE A 25 2.08 -13.34 -9.88
C ILE A 25 0.96 -12.31 -9.82
N LYS A 26 0.04 -12.29 -10.80
CA LYS A 26 -1.11 -11.37 -10.85
C LYS A 26 -2.04 -11.52 -9.64
N LYS A 27 -2.26 -12.76 -9.20
CA LYS A 27 -3.02 -13.07 -7.98
C LYS A 27 -2.30 -12.57 -6.72
N ARG A 28 -0.96 -12.72 -6.63
CA ARG A 28 -0.17 -12.17 -5.52
C ARG A 28 -0.19 -10.64 -5.48
N GLU A 29 -0.06 -9.98 -6.62
CA GLU A 29 -0.12 -8.51 -6.71
C GLU A 29 -1.46 -7.95 -6.21
N THR A 30 -2.55 -8.64 -6.52
CA THR A 30 -3.91 -8.22 -6.11
C THR A 30 -4.15 -8.45 -4.61
N LEU A 31 -3.53 -9.46 -3.99
CA LEU A 31 -3.72 -9.79 -2.57
C LEU A 31 -2.94 -8.88 -1.61
N VAL A 32 -1.95 -8.11 -2.08
CA VAL A 32 -1.03 -7.33 -1.23
C VAL A 32 -1.41 -5.83 -1.16
N SER A 33 -2.36 -5.36 -1.97
CA SER A 33 -2.73 -3.94 -2.03
C SER A 33 -3.78 -3.56 -0.97
N GLY A 34 -3.30 -3.31 0.25
CA GLY A 34 -4.08 -2.74 1.35
C GLY A 34 -3.64 -1.32 1.71
N PHE A 35 -4.57 -0.46 2.12
CA PHE A 35 -4.30 0.89 2.60
C PHE A 35 -5.10 1.21 3.86
N ILE A 36 -4.78 2.34 4.51
CA ILE A 36 -5.52 2.80 5.70
C ILE A 36 -6.52 3.87 5.29
N LEU A 37 -7.79 3.70 5.69
CA LEU A 37 -8.87 4.63 5.39
C LEU A 37 -9.38 5.30 6.67
N PRO A 38 -9.30 6.64 6.80
CA PRO A 38 -9.83 7.35 7.95
C PRO A 38 -11.35 7.58 7.90
N ASP A 39 -11.98 7.70 9.06
CA ASP A 39 -13.27 8.37 9.27
C ASP A 39 -13.02 9.76 9.87
N GLN A 40 -13.00 10.78 9.01
CA GLN A 40 -12.68 12.16 9.36
C GLN A 40 -13.55 12.69 10.51
N SER A 41 -14.84 12.32 10.55
CA SER A 41 -15.82 12.84 11.50
C SER A 41 -15.49 12.50 12.96
N ARG A 42 -14.69 11.45 13.17
CA ARG A 42 -14.30 10.96 14.49
C ARG A 42 -12.90 11.42 14.92
N CYS A 43 -12.18 12.17 14.10
CA CYS A 43 -10.83 12.61 14.46
C CYS A 43 -10.86 13.85 15.37
N VAL A 44 -10.16 13.80 16.51
CA VAL A 44 -9.93 14.97 17.41
C VAL A 44 -8.53 15.56 17.29
N GLN A 45 -7.74 15.14 16.29
CA GLN A 45 -6.38 15.66 16.08
C GLN A 45 -5.41 15.45 17.27
N CYS A 46 -5.58 14.38 18.06
CA CYS A 46 -4.70 14.09 19.21
C CYS A 46 -3.24 13.73 18.84
N GLY A 47 -2.97 13.36 17.58
CA GLY A 47 -1.61 13.09 17.09
C GLY A 47 -0.99 11.74 17.46
N ILE A 48 -1.64 10.91 18.28
CA ILE A 48 -1.12 9.59 18.71
C ILE A 48 -0.75 8.68 17.53
N CYS A 49 -1.53 8.74 16.45
CA CYS A 49 -1.27 7.95 15.23
C CYS A 49 0.04 8.36 14.52
N SER A 50 0.31 9.66 14.35
CA SER A 50 1.57 10.13 13.76
C SER A 50 2.75 9.83 14.68
N PHE A 51 2.59 10.01 15.99
CA PHE A 51 3.65 9.73 16.97
C PHE A 51 4.11 8.27 16.95
N ASN A 52 3.19 7.32 16.82
CA ASN A 52 3.50 5.89 16.80
C ASN A 52 3.83 5.37 15.40
N CYS A 53 3.89 6.22 14.37
CA CYS A 53 4.24 5.75 13.03
C CYS A 53 5.75 5.46 12.96
N PRO A 54 6.19 4.19 12.76
CA PRO A 54 7.61 3.82 12.84
C PRO A 54 8.47 4.43 11.72
N ILE A 55 7.83 4.93 10.66
CA ILE A 55 8.45 5.53 9.48
C ILE A 55 8.12 7.03 9.34
N GLY A 56 7.44 7.62 10.32
CA GLY A 56 7.18 9.06 10.38
C GLY A 56 6.13 9.59 9.41
N VAL A 57 5.17 8.78 8.95
CA VAL A 57 4.02 9.29 8.18
C VAL A 57 3.17 10.20 9.08
N ASP A 58 2.79 11.39 8.59
CA ASP A 58 1.87 12.27 9.32
C ASP A 58 0.42 11.82 9.18
N VAL A 59 0.11 10.68 9.79
CA VAL A 59 -1.22 10.04 9.78
C VAL A 59 -2.32 10.99 10.27
N ARG A 60 -2.02 11.87 11.23
CA ARG A 60 -2.95 12.86 11.78
C ARG A 60 -3.49 13.78 10.68
N SER A 61 -2.65 14.22 9.75
CA SER A 61 -3.02 15.07 8.63
C SER A 61 -3.91 14.35 7.61
N PHE A 62 -3.63 13.08 7.33
CA PHE A 62 -4.52 12.24 6.51
C PHE A 62 -5.90 12.06 7.17
N ALA A 63 -5.91 11.76 8.47
CA ALA A 63 -7.14 11.63 9.23
C ALA A 63 -7.94 12.93 9.30
N LEU A 64 -7.27 14.10 9.39
CA LEU A 64 -7.91 15.41 9.35
C LEU A 64 -8.62 15.66 8.02
N ARG A 65 -8.04 15.18 6.92
CA ARG A 65 -8.55 15.41 5.56
C ARG A 65 -9.47 14.30 5.06
N GLY A 66 -9.64 13.23 5.83
CA GLY A 66 -10.39 12.05 5.38
C GLY A 66 -9.74 11.33 4.20
N LEU A 67 -8.44 11.51 3.98
CA LEU A 67 -7.73 10.95 2.84
C LEU A 67 -7.15 9.57 3.17
N ALA A 68 -7.29 8.63 2.24
CA ALA A 68 -6.64 7.34 2.32
C ALA A 68 -5.12 7.49 2.41
N ILE A 69 -4.48 6.66 3.22
CA ILE A 69 -3.03 6.61 3.39
C ILE A 69 -2.50 5.58 2.40
N GLN A 70 -2.31 6.01 1.15
CA GLN A 70 -1.72 5.23 0.05
C GLN A 70 -0.29 5.68 -0.24
N GLU A 71 0.39 6.19 0.77
CA GLU A 71 1.74 6.74 0.64
C GLU A 71 2.73 5.59 0.39
N SER A 72 3.64 5.75 -0.57
CA SER A 72 4.62 4.71 -0.94
C SER A 72 5.52 4.27 0.22
N LYS A 73 5.67 5.14 1.22
CA LYS A 73 6.43 4.85 2.44
C LYS A 73 5.63 4.01 3.44
N CYS A 74 4.30 4.09 3.42
CA CYS A 74 3.43 3.39 4.35
C CYS A 74 3.63 1.88 4.24
N LEU A 75 4.16 1.26 5.30
CA LEU A 75 4.36 -0.19 5.38
C LEU A 75 3.07 -0.98 5.64
N THR A 76 1.93 -0.29 5.80
CA THR A 76 0.64 -0.89 6.18
C THR A 76 0.76 -1.74 7.46
N CYS A 77 1.61 -1.32 8.41
CA CYS A 77 1.90 -2.07 9.64
C CYS A 77 0.77 -2.06 10.69
N GLY A 78 -0.15 -1.09 10.62
CA GLY A 78 -1.32 -1.03 11.51
C GLY A 78 -1.14 -0.35 12.87
N GLU A 79 0.04 0.15 13.25
CA GLU A 79 0.22 0.84 14.54
C GLU A 79 -0.75 2.02 14.70
N CYS A 80 -0.96 2.81 13.65
CA CYS A 80 -1.90 3.93 13.71
C CYS A 80 -3.35 3.48 13.94
N VAL A 81 -3.74 2.31 13.42
CA VAL A 81 -5.06 1.70 13.64
C VAL A 81 -5.19 1.24 15.08
N GLN A 82 -4.22 0.47 15.58
CA GLN A 82 -4.23 -0.07 16.94
C GLN A 82 -4.19 1.01 18.02
N ARG A 83 -3.40 2.07 17.80
CA ARG A 83 -3.17 3.12 18.80
C ARG A 83 -4.24 4.21 18.81
N CYS A 84 -5.13 4.26 17.82
CA CYS A 84 -6.13 5.32 17.77
C CYS A 84 -7.22 5.12 18.83
N PRO A 85 -7.28 5.95 19.89
CA PRO A 85 -8.24 5.74 20.98
C PRO A 85 -9.70 5.96 20.55
N ARG A 86 -9.90 6.68 19.44
CA ARG A 86 -11.24 6.93 18.87
C ARG A 86 -11.61 5.96 17.75
N GLY A 87 -10.75 5.00 17.39
CA GLY A 87 -11.02 4.03 16.31
C GLY A 87 -11.29 4.70 14.95
N VAL A 88 -10.52 5.74 14.61
CA VAL A 88 -10.70 6.56 13.40
C VAL A 88 -10.21 5.86 12.13
N LEU A 89 -9.25 4.95 12.26
CA LEU A 89 -8.48 4.39 11.15
C LEU A 89 -8.82 2.90 11.00
N ARG A 90 -8.93 2.42 9.76
CA ARG A 90 -9.14 0.99 9.45
C ARG A 90 -8.34 0.56 8.22
N PHE A 91 -8.10 -0.74 8.10
CA PHE A 91 -7.59 -1.33 6.87
C PHE A 91 -8.67 -1.43 5.81
N GLU A 92 -8.29 -1.22 4.55
CA GLU A 92 -9.13 -1.37 3.37
C GLU A 92 -8.31 -2.05 2.27
N HIS A 93 -8.96 -2.89 1.44
CA HIS A 93 -8.32 -3.59 0.33
C HIS A 93 -8.83 -3.03 -1.00
N SER A 94 -7.96 -2.89 -2.00
CA SER A 94 -8.37 -2.42 -3.34
C SER A 94 -9.14 -3.45 -4.17
N SER A 95 -9.50 -4.61 -3.61
CA SER A 95 -10.24 -5.68 -4.28
C SER A 95 -11.77 -5.54 -4.22
N SER A 96 -12.29 -4.40 -3.74
CA SER A 96 -13.72 -4.15 -3.54
C SER A 96 -14.37 -3.37 -4.70
N GLN A 97 -13.88 -3.53 -5.93
CA GLN A 97 -14.57 -3.09 -7.17
C GLN A 97 -14.60 -4.22 -8.19
#